data_AF-A0A7X4H360-F1
#
_entry.id   AF-A0A7X4H360-F1
#
_cell.length_a   1.000
_cell.length_b   1.000
_cell.length_c   1.000
_cell.angle_alpha   90.00
_cell.angle_beta   90.00
_cell.angle_gamma   90.00
#
_symmetry.space_group_name_H-M   'P 1'
#
loop_
_entity.id
_entity.type
_entity.pdbx_description
1 polymer ?
#
loop_
_entity_poly.entity_id
_entity_poly.type
_entity_poly.pdbx_seq_one_letter_code
_entity_poly.pdbx_strand_id
1 'polypeptide(L)'
;MIPILMTWLRRLSHLLGFETADSFPPGHPYERTRWNGAYFDIASDVKPDQIENRLCEAISNTPLVFGYITNPTPRMQRALLAVLEERMRNNRGRASELAALLVTTYDENSLITEVIPGLRDAIIATRHEDMGARARAVMAFLSSTQSPFDVIDMH
;
A
#
# COMPACT_ATOMS: atom_id res chain seq x y z
N MET A 1 0.09 -9.56 34.75
CA MET A 1 -0.03 -8.16 35.20
C MET A 1 0.47 -7.15 34.16
N ILE A 2 1.61 -7.37 33.50
CA ILE A 2 2.13 -6.52 32.40
C ILE A 2 1.18 -6.35 31.17
N PRO A 3 0.47 -7.37 30.66
CA PRO A 3 -0.30 -7.21 29.42
C PRO A 3 -1.55 -6.34 29.59
N ILE A 4 -2.15 -6.32 30.78
CA ILE A 4 -3.34 -5.50 31.08
C ILE A 4 -2.94 -4.02 31.14
N LEU A 5 -1.82 -3.71 31.79
CA LEU A 5 -1.30 -2.35 31.88
C LEU A 5 -1.01 -1.78 30.48
N MET A 6 -0.41 -2.58 29.59
CA MET A 6 -0.13 -2.20 28.20
C MET A 6 -1.40 -1.88 27.41
N THR A 7 -2.45 -2.69 27.56
CA THR A 7 -3.75 -2.48 26.90
C THR A 7 -4.44 -1.20 27.38
N TRP A 8 -4.35 -0.91 28.68
CA TRP A 8 -4.90 0.31 29.25
C TRP A 8 -4.10 1.55 28.87
N LEU A 9 -2.77 1.45 28.82
CA LEU A 9 -1.90 2.54 28.36
C LEU A 9 -2.17 2.88 26.90
N ARG A 10 -2.36 1.86 26.05
CA ARG A 10 -2.70 2.04 24.62
C ARG A 10 -4.10 2.62 24.43
N ARG A 11 -5.06 2.25 25.29
CA ARG A 11 -6.38 2.89 25.31
C ARG A 11 -6.32 4.34 25.79
N LEU A 12 -5.50 4.63 26.80
CA LEU A 12 -5.32 5.97 27.35
C LEU A 12 -4.57 6.88 26.38
N SER A 13 -3.53 6.39 25.69
CA SER A 13 -2.84 7.16 24.65
C SER A 13 -3.76 7.44 23.46
N HIS A 14 -4.60 6.47 23.07
CA HIS A 14 -5.63 6.65 22.05
C HIS A 14 -6.70 7.66 22.47
N LEU A 15 -7.09 7.68 23.76
CA LEU A 15 -8.04 8.66 24.30
C LEU A 15 -7.43 10.05 24.51
N LEU A 16 -6.11 10.15 24.70
CA LEU A 16 -5.39 11.39 24.94
C LEU A 16 -4.80 12.01 23.66
N GLY A 17 -4.89 11.35 22.51
CA GLY A 17 -4.47 11.89 21.21
C GLY A 17 -2.95 12.04 21.04
N PHE A 18 -2.14 11.35 21.85
CA PHE A 18 -0.67 11.46 21.81
C PHE A 18 0.01 10.45 20.88
N GLU A 19 -0.74 9.52 20.28
CA GLU A 19 -0.19 8.55 19.32
C GLU A 19 -0.61 8.92 17.90
N THR A 20 0.37 9.02 17.00
CA THR A 20 0.12 8.93 15.56
C THR A 20 -0.60 7.62 15.29
N ALA A 21 -1.73 7.65 14.61
CA ALA A 21 -2.39 6.44 14.17
C ALA A 21 -1.38 5.63 13.35
N ASP A 22 -1.22 4.35 13.70
CA ASP A 22 -0.39 3.38 12.97
C ASP A 22 -1.26 2.39 12.17
N SER A 23 -2.60 2.56 12.25
CA SER A 23 -3.59 1.63 11.75
C SER A 23 -5.01 2.16 11.76
N PHE A 24 -5.90 1.53 10.97
CA PHE A 24 -7.32 1.83 10.98
C PHE A 24 -7.98 1.40 12.31
N PRO A 25 -9.08 2.05 12.73
CA PRO A 25 -9.75 1.70 13.96
C PRO A 25 -10.34 0.27 13.93
N PRO A 26 -10.51 -0.37 15.10
CA PRO A 26 -11.09 -1.71 15.19
C PRO A 26 -12.46 -1.81 14.52
N GLY A 27 -12.71 -2.91 13.79
CA GLY A 27 -13.97 -3.12 13.06
C GLY A 27 -14.02 -2.48 11.67
N HIS A 28 -12.98 -1.77 11.25
CA HIS A 28 -12.82 -1.33 9.87
C HIS A 28 -12.48 -2.52 8.96
N PRO A 29 -13.00 -2.59 7.70
CA PRO A 29 -12.67 -3.67 6.77
C PRO A 29 -11.16 -3.87 6.54
N TYR A 30 -10.39 -2.78 6.71
CA TYR A 30 -8.95 -2.75 6.55
C TYR A 30 -8.19 -2.58 7.87
N GLU A 31 -8.74 -3.01 9.01
CA GLU A 31 -8.09 -2.91 10.34
C GLU A 31 -6.68 -3.54 10.43
N ARG A 32 -6.35 -4.42 9.48
CA ARG A 32 -5.05 -5.11 9.39
C ARG A 32 -3.99 -4.31 8.63
N THR A 33 -4.38 -3.22 7.97
CA THR A 33 -3.43 -2.30 7.35
C THR A 33 -2.70 -1.54 8.44
N ARG A 34 -1.37 -1.61 8.41
CA ARG A 34 -0.49 -0.87 9.31
C ARG A 34 0.43 0.03 8.48
N TRP A 35 0.82 1.16 9.03
CA TRP A 35 1.81 2.04 8.40
C TRP A 35 2.78 2.59 9.44
N ASN A 36 3.94 3.02 8.97
CA ASN A 36 4.95 3.61 9.84
C ASN A 36 4.68 5.11 10.08
N GLY A 37 4.36 5.47 11.33
CA GLY A 37 4.07 6.86 11.74
C GLY A 37 5.19 7.86 11.46
N ALA A 38 6.45 7.41 11.31
CA ALA A 38 7.57 8.30 10.93
C ALA A 38 7.44 8.85 9.49
N TYR A 39 6.74 8.13 8.61
CA TYR A 39 6.50 8.55 7.22
C TYR A 39 5.07 9.08 7.02
N PHE A 40 4.15 8.76 7.92
CA PHE A 40 2.76 9.16 7.87
C PHE A 40 2.34 9.76 9.22
N ASP A 41 2.46 11.08 9.32
CA ASP A 41 2.02 11.83 10.50
C ASP A 41 0.49 12.03 10.44
N ILE A 42 -0.25 11.06 10.96
CA ILE A 42 -1.72 11.05 10.99
C ILE A 42 -2.16 11.03 12.45
N ALA A 43 -2.86 12.08 12.87
CA ALA A 43 -3.44 12.14 14.21
C ALA A 43 -4.52 11.04 14.42
N SER A 44 -4.61 10.52 15.64
CA SER A 44 -5.50 9.39 15.97
C SER A 44 -6.99 9.69 15.92
N ASP A 45 -7.37 10.97 15.93
CA ASP A 45 -8.76 11.46 15.88
C ASP A 45 -9.31 11.60 14.45
N VAL A 46 -8.47 11.38 13.44
CA VAL A 46 -8.84 11.48 12.03
C VAL A 46 -9.77 10.33 11.63
N LYS A 47 -10.84 10.66 10.89
CA LYS A 47 -11.80 9.65 10.41
C LYS A 47 -11.14 8.65 9.44
N PRO A 48 -11.54 7.36 9.41
CA PRO A 48 -10.94 6.34 8.55
C PRO A 48 -10.82 6.75 7.07
N ASP A 49 -11.86 7.36 6.51
CA ASP A 49 -11.85 7.80 5.10
C ASP A 49 -10.77 8.87 4.84
N GLN A 50 -10.56 9.76 5.81
CA GLN A 50 -9.52 10.79 5.72
C GLN A 50 -8.12 10.20 5.90
N ILE A 51 -7.97 9.19 6.76
CA ILE A 51 -6.73 8.42 6.88
C ILE A 51 -6.36 7.80 5.53
N GLU A 52 -7.31 7.07 4.90
CA GLU A 52 -7.06 6.43 3.61
C GLU A 52 -6.75 7.44 2.51
N ASN A 53 -7.46 8.57 2.46
CA ASN A 53 -7.19 9.64 1.50
C ASN A 53 -5.79 10.22 1.67
N ARG A 54 -5.36 10.51 2.91
CA ARG A 54 -4.00 11.01 3.19
C ARG A 54 -2.92 10.01 2.81
N LEU A 55 -3.15 8.72 3.07
CA LEU A 55 -2.24 7.66 2.67
C LEU A 55 -2.13 7.57 1.14
N CYS A 56 -3.25 7.63 0.42
CA CYS A 56 -3.26 7.64 -1.05
C CYS A 56 -2.53 8.87 -1.61
N GLU A 57 -2.79 10.06 -1.05
CA GLU A 57 -2.12 11.30 -1.45
C GLU A 57 -0.61 11.24 -1.20
N ALA A 58 -0.18 10.73 -0.04
CA ALA A 58 1.23 10.52 0.27
C ALA A 58 1.91 9.55 -0.70
N ILE A 59 1.23 8.46 -1.10
CA ILE A 59 1.72 7.53 -2.13
C ILE A 59 1.83 8.23 -3.49
N SER A 60 0.85 9.02 -3.89
CA SER A 60 0.89 9.76 -5.16
C SER A 60 2.06 10.76 -5.20
N ASN A 61 2.30 11.47 -4.09
CA ASN A 61 3.37 12.46 -3.98
C ASN A 61 4.76 11.82 -3.83
N THR A 62 4.88 10.79 -2.99
CA THR A 62 6.15 10.11 -2.67
C THR A 62 5.98 8.59 -2.74
N PRO A 63 6.00 7.96 -3.93
CA PRO A 63 5.61 6.56 -4.10
C PRO A 63 6.40 5.52 -3.28
N LEU A 64 7.64 5.83 -2.89
CA LEU A 64 8.48 4.92 -2.10
C LEU A 64 7.93 4.68 -0.69
N VAL A 65 7.10 5.58 -0.16
CA VAL A 65 6.50 5.41 1.17
C VAL A 65 5.58 4.19 1.26
N PHE A 66 5.13 3.67 0.11
CA PHE A 66 4.35 2.44 0.03
C PHE A 66 5.07 1.23 0.64
N GLY A 67 6.41 1.20 0.62
CA GLY A 67 7.21 0.15 1.26
C GLY A 67 7.10 0.12 2.79
N TYR A 68 6.56 1.18 3.40
CA TYR A 68 6.34 1.27 4.84
C TYR A 68 4.89 0.98 5.24
N ILE A 69 4.09 0.44 4.32
CA ILE A 69 2.70 0.02 4.55
C ILE A 69 2.62 -1.51 4.50
N THR A 70 2.10 -2.10 5.57
CA THR A 70 1.79 -3.53 5.67
C THR A 70 0.31 -3.74 5.36
N ASN A 71 -0.03 -4.72 4.52
CA ASN A 71 -1.37 -5.01 4.03
C ASN A 71 -2.09 -3.78 3.43
N PRO A 72 -1.54 -3.12 2.39
CA PRO A 72 -2.15 -1.93 1.78
C PRO A 72 -3.55 -2.19 1.22
N THR A 73 -4.43 -1.19 1.33
CA THR A 73 -5.81 -1.29 0.82
C THR A 73 -5.83 -1.32 -0.71
N PRO A 74 -6.93 -1.78 -1.33
CA PRO A 74 -7.11 -1.71 -2.78
C PRO A 74 -6.93 -0.29 -3.35
N ARG A 75 -7.33 0.76 -2.62
CA ARG A 75 -7.17 2.14 -3.07
C ARG A 75 -5.70 2.58 -3.06
N MET A 76 -4.94 2.22 -2.02
CA MET A 76 -3.50 2.49 -1.94
C MET A 76 -2.71 1.81 -3.06
N GLN A 77 -3.05 0.55 -3.37
CA GLN A 77 -2.45 -0.18 -4.49
C GLN A 77 -2.73 0.52 -5.83
N ARG A 78 -3.98 0.98 -6.06
CA ARG A 78 -4.33 1.75 -7.26
C ARG A 78 -3.55 3.05 -7.36
N ALA A 79 -3.36 3.77 -6.24
CA ALA A 79 -2.56 5.00 -6.22
C ALA A 79 -1.11 4.74 -6.67
N LEU A 80 -0.47 3.68 -6.16
CA LEU A 80 0.88 3.30 -6.59
C LEU A 80 0.91 2.90 -8.08
N LEU A 81 -0.06 2.10 -8.51
CA LEU A 81 -0.15 1.62 -9.89
C LEU A 81 -0.34 2.76 -10.89
N ALA A 82 -1.16 3.77 -10.56
CA ALA A 82 -1.35 4.96 -11.40
C ALA A 82 -0.03 5.72 -11.61
N VAL A 83 0.76 5.89 -10.54
CA VAL A 83 2.08 6.54 -10.65
C VAL A 83 3.08 5.67 -11.43
N LEU A 84 3.04 4.36 -11.23
CA LEU A 84 3.87 3.42 -12.00
C LEU A 84 3.53 3.49 -13.50
N GLU A 85 2.25 3.49 -13.85
CA GLU A 85 1.78 3.61 -15.23
C GLU A 85 2.23 4.93 -15.86
N GLU A 86 2.03 6.07 -15.18
CA GLU A 86 2.49 7.37 -15.67
C GLU A 86 4.00 7.36 -15.96
N ARG A 87 4.80 6.75 -15.09
CA ARG A 87 6.26 6.65 -15.28
C ARG A 87 6.63 5.72 -16.43
N MET A 88 5.91 4.60 -16.59
CA MET A 88 6.10 3.68 -17.72
C MET A 88 5.78 4.39 -19.05
N ARG A 89 4.67 5.12 -19.13
CA ARG A 89 4.26 5.88 -20.33
C ARG A 89 5.26 6.99 -20.68
N ASN A 90 5.77 7.70 -19.67
CA ASN A 90 6.69 8.82 -19.87
C ASN A 90 8.17 8.41 -19.91
N ASN A 91 8.49 7.12 -19.86
CA ASN A 91 9.84 6.56 -19.74
C ASN A 91 10.68 7.26 -18.64
N ARG A 92 10.02 7.63 -17.53
CA ARG A 92 10.71 8.24 -16.40
C ARG A 92 11.49 7.15 -15.68
N GLY A 93 12.80 7.36 -15.54
CA GLY A 93 13.65 6.50 -14.70
C GLY A 93 12.99 6.32 -13.33
N ARG A 94 13.10 5.12 -12.76
CA ARG A 94 12.47 4.65 -11.50
C ARG A 94 11.09 3.98 -11.62
N ALA A 95 10.60 3.64 -12.81
CA ALA A 95 9.45 2.72 -12.94
C ALA A 95 9.80 1.30 -12.41
N SER A 96 11.01 0.82 -12.70
CA SER A 96 11.51 -0.46 -12.20
C SER A 96 11.59 -0.54 -10.68
N GLU A 97 11.95 0.56 -10.01
CA GLU A 97 11.98 0.64 -8.54
C GLU A 97 10.57 0.48 -7.94
N LEU A 98 9.55 1.10 -8.54
CA LEU A 98 8.17 0.96 -8.07
C LEU A 98 7.61 -0.44 -8.36
N ALA A 99 7.99 -1.04 -9.49
CA ALA A 99 7.63 -2.42 -9.79
C ALA A 99 8.29 -3.41 -8.80
N ALA A 100 9.58 -3.20 -8.47
CA ALA A 100 10.26 -3.99 -7.43
C ALA A 100 9.58 -3.81 -6.07
N LEU A 101 9.18 -2.58 -5.73
CA LEU A 101 8.45 -2.29 -4.49
C LEU A 101 7.12 -3.07 -4.42
N LEU A 102 6.35 -3.06 -5.51
CA LEU A 102 5.11 -3.82 -5.63
C LEU A 102 5.34 -5.33 -5.45
N VAL A 103 6.38 -5.88 -6.07
CA VAL A 103 6.78 -7.30 -5.91
C VAL A 103 7.06 -7.63 -4.45
N THR A 104 7.92 -6.83 -3.79
CA THR A 104 8.28 -7.02 -2.38
C THR A 104 7.04 -6.99 -1.50
N THR A 105 6.16 -6.01 -1.70
CA THR A 105 4.93 -5.89 -0.93
C THR A 105 4.02 -7.11 -1.08
N TYR A 106 3.88 -7.67 -2.28
CA TYR A 106 3.09 -8.88 -2.50
C TYR A 106 3.70 -10.16 -1.92
N ASP A 107 5.04 -10.25 -1.88
CA ASP A 107 5.75 -11.36 -1.26
C ASP A 107 5.66 -11.33 0.28
N GLU A 108 5.78 -10.14 0.87
CA GLU A 108 5.77 -9.95 2.33
C GLU A 108 4.36 -10.02 2.93
N ASN A 109 3.32 -9.74 2.14
CA ASN A 109 1.95 -9.61 2.64
C ASN A 109 1.00 -10.61 1.96
N SER A 110 0.72 -11.70 2.67
CA SER A 110 -0.17 -12.77 2.20
C SER A 110 -1.66 -12.40 2.17
N LEU A 111 -2.07 -11.36 2.90
CA LEU A 111 -3.47 -10.95 3.06
C LEU A 111 -3.89 -9.80 2.13
N ILE A 112 -3.01 -9.37 1.23
CA ILE A 112 -3.32 -8.32 0.25
C ILE A 112 -4.46 -8.78 -0.67
N THR A 113 -5.54 -8.00 -0.70
CA THR A 113 -6.57 -8.10 -1.73
C THR A 113 -5.99 -7.60 -3.05
N GLU A 114 -6.00 -8.45 -4.06
CA GLU A 114 -5.48 -8.15 -5.38
C GLU A 114 -6.41 -7.19 -6.14
N VAL A 115 -5.85 -6.15 -6.75
CA VAL A 115 -6.58 -5.17 -7.55
C VAL A 115 -6.59 -5.52 -9.05
N ILE A 116 -5.47 -6.05 -9.56
CA ILE A 116 -5.34 -6.47 -10.96
C ILE A 116 -5.34 -8.00 -10.98
N PRO A 117 -6.36 -8.65 -11.59
CA PRO A 117 -6.43 -10.10 -11.64
C PRO A 117 -5.17 -10.72 -12.25
N GLY A 118 -4.58 -11.70 -11.57
CA GLY A 118 -3.40 -12.44 -12.07
C GLY A 118 -2.05 -11.75 -11.82
N LEU A 119 -2.02 -10.58 -11.20
CA LEU A 119 -0.77 -9.91 -10.81
C LEU A 119 0.02 -10.75 -9.80
N ARG A 120 -0.66 -11.32 -8.81
CA ARG A 120 -0.09 -12.23 -7.80
C ARG A 120 0.51 -13.45 -8.48
N ASP A 121 -0.19 -14.03 -9.44
CA ASP A 121 0.31 -15.20 -10.19
C ASP A 121 1.55 -14.85 -11.01
N ALA A 122 1.57 -13.67 -11.66
CA ALA A 122 2.75 -13.17 -12.37
C ALA A 122 3.95 -12.95 -11.43
N ILE A 123 3.71 -12.45 -10.21
CA ILE A 123 4.75 -12.26 -9.19
C ILE A 123 5.28 -13.61 -8.66
N ILE A 124 4.39 -14.60 -8.49
CA ILE A 124 4.75 -15.96 -8.05
C ILE A 124 5.53 -16.69 -9.13
N ALA A 125 5.12 -16.59 -10.41
CA ALA A 125 5.77 -17.24 -11.54
C ALA A 125 7.25 -16.85 -11.66
N THR A 126 7.58 -15.62 -11.30
CA THR A 126 8.94 -15.05 -11.41
C THR A 126 9.75 -15.14 -10.12
N ARG A 127 9.24 -15.80 -9.07
CA ARG A 127 9.90 -15.88 -7.75
C ARG A 127 11.34 -16.44 -7.78
N HIS A 128 11.67 -17.23 -8.79
CA HIS A 128 12.99 -17.85 -8.96
C HIS A 128 14.02 -16.93 -9.65
N GLU A 129 13.59 -15.77 -10.16
CA GLU A 129 14.45 -14.81 -10.86
C GLU A 129 15.00 -13.74 -9.90
N ASP A 130 16.00 -12.98 -10.36
CA ASP A 130 16.49 -11.81 -9.63
C ASP A 130 15.45 -10.67 -9.63
N MET A 131 15.51 -9.78 -8.62
CA MET A 131 14.53 -8.69 -8.47
C MET A 131 14.43 -7.78 -9.71
N GLY A 132 15.51 -7.59 -10.46
CA GLY A 132 15.50 -6.79 -11.68
C GLY A 132 14.76 -7.47 -12.83
N ALA A 133 14.85 -8.79 -12.95
CA ALA A 133 14.05 -9.58 -13.87
C ALA A 133 12.57 -9.63 -13.45
N ARG A 134 12.29 -9.85 -12.17
CA ARG A 134 10.92 -9.81 -11.60
C ARG A 134 10.22 -8.48 -11.85
N ALA A 135 10.90 -7.36 -11.58
CA ALA A 135 10.36 -6.02 -11.83
C ALA A 135 10.04 -5.80 -13.32
N ARG A 136 10.91 -6.25 -14.23
CA ARG A 136 10.66 -6.18 -15.68
C ARG A 136 9.48 -7.04 -16.11
N ALA A 137 9.35 -8.25 -15.58
CA ALA A 137 8.24 -9.14 -15.87
C ALA A 137 6.89 -8.57 -15.40
N VAL A 138 6.85 -7.97 -14.20
CA VAL A 138 5.66 -7.26 -13.70
C VAL A 138 5.33 -6.06 -14.58
N MET A 139 6.31 -5.22 -14.95
CA MET A 139 6.06 -4.11 -15.87
C MET A 139 5.55 -4.59 -17.24
N ALA A 140 6.08 -5.71 -17.76
CA ALA A 140 5.60 -6.30 -19.00
C ALA A 140 4.15 -6.77 -18.87
N PHE A 141 3.82 -7.48 -17.79
CA PHE A 141 2.44 -7.89 -17.46
C PHE A 141 1.48 -6.68 -17.41
N LEU A 142 1.85 -5.63 -16.67
CA LEU A 142 1.07 -4.40 -16.56
C LEU A 142 0.90 -3.70 -17.92
N SER A 143 1.93 -3.68 -18.77
CA SER A 143 1.84 -3.10 -20.11
C SER A 143 0.93 -3.87 -21.06
N SER A 144 0.84 -5.20 -20.88
CA SER A 144 -0.02 -6.08 -21.68
C SER A 144 -1.48 -6.09 -21.24
N THR A 145 -1.73 -5.69 -19.99
CA THR A 145 -3.07 -5.58 -19.42
C THR A 145 -3.66 -4.23 -19.83
N GLN A 146 -4.45 -4.20 -20.90
CA GLN A 146 -5.16 -3.01 -21.35
C GLN A 146 -5.91 -2.37 -20.15
N SER A 147 -5.63 -1.08 -19.91
CA SER A 147 -5.91 -0.32 -18.67
C SER A 147 -7.13 -0.81 -17.87
N PRO A 148 -6.94 -1.47 -16.71
CA PRO A 148 -8.03 -1.72 -15.76
C PRO A 148 -8.44 -0.46 -14.97
N PHE A 149 -7.81 0.70 -15.22
CA PHE A 149 -8.03 1.93 -14.47
C PHE A 149 -9.20 2.80 -14.99
N ASP A 150 -9.77 2.48 -16.16
CA ASP A 150 -10.91 3.22 -16.75
C ASP A 150 -12.27 2.88 -16.10
N VAL A 151 -12.33 2.01 -15.08
CA VAL A 151 -13.60 1.53 -14.49
C VAL A 151 -13.90 2.10 -13.09
N ILE A 152 -13.21 3.17 -12.65
CA ILE A 152 -13.51 3.80 -11.35
C ILE A 152 -13.75 5.30 -11.53
N ASP A 153 -14.89 5.63 -12.14
CA ASP A 153 -15.71 6.77 -11.75
C ASP A 153 -17.09 6.64 -12.42
N MET A 154 -17.98 5.90 -11.78
CA MET A 154 -19.42 6.03 -12.01
C MET A 154 -20.15 5.60 -10.73
N HIS A 155 -20.12 6.44 -9.70
CA HIS A 155 -21.26 6.68 -8.81
C HIS A 155 -21.04 7.86 -7.84
#